data_AF-A0ABD3GLG5-F1
#
_entry.id   AF-A0ABD3GLG5-F1
#
_cell.length_a   1.000
_cell.length_b   1.000
_cell.length_c   1.000
_cell.angle_alpha   90.00
_cell.angle_beta   90.00
_cell.angle_gamma   90.00
#
_symmetry.space_group_name_H-M   'P 1'
#
loop_
_entity.id
_entity.type
_entity.pdbx_description
1 polymer ?
#
loop_
_entity_poly.entity_id
_entity_poly.type
_entity_poly.pdbx_seq_one_letter_code
_entity_poly.pdbx_strand_id
1 'polypeptide(L)'
;MRSLAMHTSIGAVSNVSPVPSLNRPFTHRETLPQKAFAKNFHHVCISAGRVLSIRASSADVTTTTAKSPITLQIGETALTLPFSGQAAKGLSDAIDKLLITFKEREKATRPQRWQTMEFRQAGDDGVKFEFFCNPNAYANAFQAKVLITVDDDKIKVTTEGQLSALKSDIDQYVERTR
;
A
#
# COMPACT_ATOMS: atom_id res chain seq x y z
N MET A 1 -22.32 55.51 35.17
CA MET A 1 -23.08 56.23 34.13
C MET A 1 -22.16 57.23 33.40
N ARG A 2 -21.53 56.82 32.29
CA ARG A 2 -20.91 57.61 31.19
C ARG A 2 -20.73 56.59 30.04
N SER A 3 -21.58 56.50 29.03
CA SER A 3 -21.84 57.35 27.84
C SER A 3 -20.88 57.13 26.66
N LEU A 4 -21.43 56.47 25.62
CA LEU A 4 -21.33 56.67 24.15
C LEU A 4 -20.02 56.48 23.35
N ALA A 5 -20.08 55.55 22.38
CA ALA A 5 -19.94 55.72 20.90
C ALA A 5 -19.41 54.41 20.27
N MET A 6 -20.20 53.60 19.56
CA MET A 6 -20.53 53.70 18.12
C MET A 6 -19.32 53.97 17.21
N HIS A 7 -18.82 52.94 16.53
CA HIS A 7 -18.30 53.03 15.16
C HIS A 7 -18.46 51.69 14.43
N THR A 8 -19.37 51.69 13.48
CA THR A 8 -19.49 50.79 12.33
C THR A 8 -18.31 51.00 11.37
N SER A 9 -17.77 49.91 10.82
CA SER A 9 -17.09 49.97 9.52
C SER A 9 -17.35 48.70 8.71
N ILE A 10 -17.98 48.92 7.56
CA ILE A 10 -18.31 47.97 6.51
C ILE A 10 -17.12 47.98 5.54
N GLY A 11 -16.50 46.82 5.33
CA GLY A 11 -15.47 46.62 4.32
C GLY A 11 -15.89 45.53 3.35
N ALA A 12 -16.57 45.92 2.28
CA ALA A 12 -16.80 45.09 1.10
C ALA A 12 -15.59 45.23 0.16
N VAL A 13 -14.92 44.13 -0.18
CA VAL A 13 -14.10 44.05 -1.40
C VAL A 13 -14.26 42.67 -2.02
N SER A 14 -15.12 42.62 -3.02
CA SER A 14 -15.18 41.62 -4.08
C SER A 14 -13.91 41.70 -4.94
N ASN A 15 -13.25 40.58 -5.20
CA ASN A 15 -12.39 40.46 -6.37
C ASN A 15 -12.47 39.05 -6.97
N VAL A 16 -13.28 38.94 -8.02
CA VAL A 16 -13.35 37.79 -8.92
C VAL A 16 -12.50 38.14 -10.13
N SER A 17 -11.60 37.24 -10.54
CA SER A 17 -10.85 37.35 -11.78
C SER A 17 -10.36 35.97 -12.24
N PRO A 18 -10.12 35.77 -13.55
CA PRO A 18 -10.79 34.72 -14.30
C PRO A 18 -9.90 33.53 -14.66
N VAL A 19 -10.58 32.42 -14.97
CA VAL A 19 -10.05 31.20 -15.59
C VAL A 19 -9.62 31.48 -17.04
N PRO A 20 -8.41 31.12 -17.48
CA PRO A 20 -8.11 31.00 -18.89
C PRO A 20 -8.34 29.55 -19.36
N SER A 21 -9.44 29.35 -20.10
CA SER A 21 -9.61 28.21 -21.00
C SER A 21 -8.79 28.44 -22.26
N LEU A 22 -7.81 27.59 -22.55
CA LEU A 22 -7.15 27.57 -23.86
C LEU A 22 -7.26 26.17 -24.50
N ASN A 23 -8.31 26.04 -25.31
CA ASN A 23 -8.40 25.06 -26.38
C ASN A 23 -7.33 25.39 -27.43
N ARG A 24 -6.45 24.43 -27.77
CA ARG A 24 -5.88 24.31 -29.11
C ARG A 24 -5.80 22.84 -29.52
N PRO A 25 -6.46 22.47 -30.62
CA PRO A 25 -6.23 21.20 -31.29
C PRO A 25 -5.19 21.36 -32.43
N PHE A 26 -4.82 20.21 -33.00
CA PHE A 26 -4.15 19.98 -34.29
C PHE A 26 -2.61 19.86 -34.37
N THR A 27 -2.22 18.59 -34.53
CA THR A 27 -1.34 18.00 -35.56
C THR A 27 0.12 18.43 -35.69
N HIS A 28 1.03 17.48 -35.41
CA HIS A 28 2.03 17.09 -36.40
C HIS A 28 2.34 15.59 -36.31
N ARG A 29 2.40 14.98 -37.50
CA ARG A 29 2.68 13.58 -37.81
C ARG A 29 4.07 13.56 -38.42
N GLU A 30 5.07 12.99 -37.75
CA GLU A 30 6.37 12.64 -38.35
C GLU A 30 6.89 11.38 -37.65
N THR A 31 6.69 10.20 -38.26
CA THR A 31 7.67 9.47 -39.12
C THR A 31 8.89 8.92 -38.38
N LEU A 32 8.80 7.62 -38.09
CA LEU A 32 9.91 6.69 -37.87
C LEU A 32 10.98 6.81 -38.97
N PRO A 33 12.24 6.48 -38.62
CA PRO A 33 12.93 5.48 -39.43
C PRO A 33 13.43 4.30 -38.61
N GLN A 34 12.98 3.11 -39.00
CA GLN A 34 13.59 1.83 -38.71
C GLN A 34 14.91 1.69 -39.50
N LYS A 35 16.04 1.66 -38.79
CA LYS A 35 17.32 1.02 -39.17
C LYS A 35 17.98 0.64 -37.83
N ALA A 36 18.51 -0.55 -37.58
CA ALA A 36 19.28 -1.39 -38.46
C ALA A 36 19.15 -2.88 -38.10
N PHE A 37 19.06 -3.66 -39.15
CA PHE A 37 19.27 -5.10 -39.18
C PHE A 37 20.77 -5.35 -39.03
N ALA A 38 21.19 -6.02 -37.96
CA ALA A 38 22.54 -6.57 -37.84
C ALA A 38 22.42 -8.07 -37.52
N LYS A 39 22.31 -8.86 -38.59
CA LYS A 39 22.90 -10.20 -38.62
C LYS A 39 24.41 -10.01 -38.45
N ASN A 40 25.07 -10.81 -37.62
CA ASN A 40 26.34 -11.44 -38.01
C ASN A 40 26.87 -12.41 -36.94
N PHE A 41 26.90 -13.66 -37.39
CA PHE A 41 27.92 -14.70 -37.20
C PHE A 41 28.18 -15.27 -35.80
N HIS A 42 27.73 -16.52 -35.68
CA HIS A 42 28.28 -17.56 -34.82
C HIS A 42 29.80 -17.69 -35.05
N HIS A 43 30.58 -17.46 -34.00
CA HIS A 43 31.90 -18.06 -33.87
C HIS A 43 31.82 -19.11 -32.75
N VAL A 44 31.41 -20.32 -33.13
CA VAL A 44 31.49 -21.50 -32.27
C VAL A 44 32.94 -21.94 -32.28
N CYS A 45 33.71 -21.51 -31.27
CA CYS A 45 35.03 -22.05 -31.01
C CYS A 45 34.86 -23.27 -30.09
N ILE A 46 34.97 -24.47 -30.65
CA ILE A 46 35.06 -25.71 -29.87
C ILE A 46 36.54 -25.90 -29.54
N SER A 47 36.97 -25.41 -28.38
CA SER A 47 38.22 -25.86 -27.77
C SER A 47 37.91 -27.00 -26.80
N ALA A 48 38.51 -28.14 -27.08
CA ALA A 48 38.47 -29.32 -26.24
C ALA A 48 39.16 -29.04 -24.89
N GLY A 49 38.49 -29.42 -23.81
CA GLY A 49 39.13 -29.66 -22.52
C GLY A 49 38.80 -28.64 -21.44
N ARG A 50 38.25 -29.18 -20.34
CA ARG A 50 38.11 -28.63 -18.98
C ARG A 50 36.76 -27.97 -18.65
N VAL A 51 35.93 -28.80 -18.01
CA VAL A 51 34.97 -28.53 -16.91
C VAL A 51 34.40 -27.10 -16.91
N LEU A 52 33.30 -26.91 -17.63
CA LEU A 52 32.41 -25.77 -17.41
C LEU A 52 31.64 -26.02 -16.11
N SER A 53 31.99 -25.29 -15.06
CA SER A 53 31.09 -25.07 -13.93
C SER A 53 29.89 -24.31 -14.46
N ILE A 54 28.75 -24.99 -14.54
CA ILE A 54 27.48 -24.39 -14.91
C ILE A 54 27.07 -23.49 -13.75
N ARG A 55 27.34 -22.19 -13.86
CA ARG A 55 26.58 -21.21 -13.08
C ARG A 55 25.16 -21.27 -13.60
N ALA A 56 24.29 -21.92 -12.84
CA ALA A 56 22.85 -21.79 -13.00
C ALA A 56 22.53 -20.29 -12.97
N SER A 57 22.07 -19.77 -14.11
CA SER A 57 21.47 -18.46 -14.20
C SER A 57 20.23 -18.48 -13.31
N SER A 58 20.22 -17.67 -12.25
CA SER A 58 19.07 -17.45 -11.37
C SER A 58 17.99 -16.67 -12.14
N ALA A 59 17.35 -17.33 -13.10
CA ALA A 59 16.11 -16.87 -13.69
C ALA A 59 14.98 -17.38 -12.78
N ASP A 60 14.33 -16.43 -12.13
CA ASP A 60 13.05 -16.56 -11.43
C ASP A 60 13.02 -17.60 -10.30
N VAL A 61 13.68 -17.27 -9.19
CA VAL A 61 13.34 -17.85 -7.89
C VAL A 61 12.00 -17.24 -7.46
N THR A 62 10.92 -17.71 -8.07
CA THR A 62 9.61 -17.76 -7.41
C THR A 62 9.78 -18.67 -6.21
N THR A 63 10.26 -18.09 -5.12
CA THR A 63 10.37 -18.78 -3.85
C THR A 63 8.94 -19.08 -3.44
N THR A 64 8.47 -20.30 -3.73
CA THR A 64 7.24 -20.85 -3.16
C THR A 64 7.43 -20.88 -1.65
N THR A 65 7.24 -19.72 -1.02
CA THR A 65 7.33 -19.54 0.41
C THR A 65 6.21 -20.37 1.00
N ALA A 66 6.52 -21.26 1.93
CA ALA A 66 5.51 -22.09 2.57
C ALA A 66 4.40 -21.19 3.14
N LYS A 67 3.18 -21.32 2.58
CA LYS A 67 1.99 -20.60 3.03
C LYS A 67 1.20 -21.54 3.92
N SER A 68 0.88 -21.08 5.12
CA SER A 68 -0.04 -21.78 6.01
C SER A 68 -1.34 -20.97 6.10
N PRO A 69 -2.50 -21.62 6.33
CA PRO A 69 -3.75 -20.89 6.42
C PRO A 69 -3.77 -20.03 7.68
N ILE A 70 -4.03 -18.74 7.52
CA ILE A 70 -4.38 -17.84 8.62
C ILE A 70 -5.90 -17.74 8.71
N THR A 71 -6.43 -17.59 9.92
CA THR A 71 -7.84 -17.26 10.15
C THR A 71 -7.91 -15.92 10.87
N LEU A 72 -8.53 -14.93 10.23
CA LEU A 72 -8.72 -13.59 10.77
C LEU A 72 -10.14 -13.46 11.30
N GLN A 73 -10.28 -13.13 12.58
CA GLN A 73 -11.55 -12.90 13.25
C GLN A 73 -11.90 -11.41 13.16
N ILE A 74 -12.80 -11.08 12.24
CA ILE A 74 -13.13 -9.72 11.85
C ILE A 74 -14.59 -9.44 12.21
N GLY A 75 -14.82 -9.06 13.47
CA GLY A 75 -16.16 -8.83 14.01
C GLY A 75 -16.98 -10.12 13.99
N GLU A 76 -18.02 -10.16 13.15
CA GLU A 76 -18.89 -11.33 12.96
C GLU A 76 -18.46 -12.20 11.78
N THR A 77 -17.38 -11.83 11.09
CA THR A 77 -16.86 -12.54 9.92
C THR A 77 -15.53 -13.22 10.22
N ALA A 78 -15.33 -14.42 9.71
CA ALA A 78 -14.05 -15.12 9.75
C ALA A 78 -13.51 -15.28 8.34
N LEU A 79 -12.26 -14.87 8.10
CA LEU A 79 -11.59 -15.04 6.82
C LEU A 79 -10.45 -16.06 6.96
N THR A 80 -10.56 -17.19 6.28
CA THR A 80 -9.50 -18.21 6.24
C THR A 80 -8.88 -18.26 4.85
N LEU A 81 -7.56 -18.12 4.80
CA LEU A 81 -6.84 -17.88 3.54
C LEU A 81 -5.36 -18.24 3.64
N PRO A 82 -4.72 -18.65 2.53
CA PRO A 82 -3.28 -18.93 2.52
C PRO A 82 -2.50 -17.62 2.71
N PHE A 83 -1.57 -17.61 3.66
CA PHE A 83 -0.79 -16.42 3.97
C PHE A 83 0.69 -16.77 4.19
N SER A 84 1.61 -15.94 3.72
CA SER A 84 3.04 -16.22 3.91
C SER A 84 3.53 -15.70 5.27
N GLY A 85 4.44 -16.44 5.91
CA GLY A 85 5.02 -16.00 7.18
C GLY A 85 5.75 -14.65 7.06
N GLN A 86 6.39 -14.39 5.92
CA GLN A 86 7.04 -13.12 5.63
C GLN A 86 6.04 -11.96 5.51
N ALA A 87 4.90 -12.16 4.84
CA ALA A 87 3.85 -11.15 4.75
C ALA A 87 3.23 -10.86 6.12
N ALA A 88 3.03 -11.89 6.95
CA ALA A 88 2.55 -11.73 8.32
C ALA A 88 3.49 -10.90 9.19
N LYS A 89 4.80 -11.14 9.09
CA LYS A 89 5.78 -10.30 9.77
C LYS A 89 5.74 -8.86 9.29
N GLY A 90 5.69 -8.64 7.97
CA GLY A 90 5.59 -7.30 7.38
C GLY A 90 4.32 -6.56 7.81
N LEU A 91 3.20 -7.27 7.91
CA LEU A 91 1.94 -6.71 8.41
C LEU A 91 2.01 -6.40 9.91
N SER A 92 2.59 -7.28 10.74
CA SER A 92 2.78 -7.01 12.17
C SER A 92 3.65 -5.77 12.39
N ASP A 93 4.77 -5.65 11.66
CA ASP A 93 5.65 -4.48 11.70
C ASP A 93 4.92 -3.18 11.27
N ALA A 94 4.05 -3.26 10.27
CA ALA A 94 3.22 -2.13 9.84
C ALA A 94 2.23 -1.73 10.96
N ILE A 95 1.60 -2.70 11.62
CA ILE A 95 0.67 -2.46 12.73
C ILE A 95 1.38 -1.82 13.92
N ASP A 96 2.58 -2.30 14.27
CA ASP A 96 3.37 -1.71 15.35
C ASP A 96 3.73 -0.25 15.07
N LYS A 97 4.11 0.08 13.82
CA LYS A 97 4.33 1.48 13.41
C LYS A 97 3.08 2.34 13.57
N LEU A 98 1.91 1.82 13.17
CA LEU A 98 0.65 2.54 13.34
C LEU A 98 0.31 2.76 14.83
N LEU A 99 0.55 1.76 15.69
CA LEU A 99 0.34 1.92 17.14
C LEU A 99 1.28 2.99 17.73
N ILE A 100 2.52 3.09 17.24
CA ILE A 100 3.43 4.18 17.60
C ILE A 100 2.84 5.53 17.16
N THR A 101 2.33 5.63 15.93
CA THR A 101 1.66 6.83 15.41
C THR A 101 0.49 7.27 16.31
N PHE A 102 -0.32 6.32 16.80
CA PHE A 102 -1.40 6.65 17.76
C PHE A 102 -0.85 7.20 19.08
N LYS A 103 0.23 6.63 19.63
CA LYS A 103 0.87 7.12 20.86
C LYS A 103 1.47 8.52 20.70
N GLU A 104 2.05 8.81 19.55
CA GLU A 104 2.58 10.14 19.23
C GLU A 104 1.45 11.17 19.08
N ARG A 105 0.34 10.75 18.48
CA ARG A 105 -0.88 11.57 18.37
C ARG A 105 -1.45 11.97 19.71
N GLU A 106 -1.50 11.05 20.68
CA GLU A 106 -1.99 11.34 22.03
C GLU A 106 -1.12 12.37 22.76
N LYS A 107 0.17 12.45 22.42
CA LYS A 107 1.12 13.43 22.99
C LYS A 107 1.12 14.78 22.27
N ALA A 108 0.54 14.85 21.07
CA ALA A 108 0.60 16.05 20.24
C ALA A 108 -0.38 17.11 20.76
N THR A 109 0.15 18.25 21.20
CA THR A 109 -0.64 19.40 21.67
C THR A 109 -1.38 20.13 20.54
N ARG A 110 -0.91 19.99 19.29
CA ARG A 110 -1.48 20.66 18.13
C ARG A 110 -2.11 19.65 17.16
N PRO A 111 -3.28 19.96 16.57
CA PRO A 111 -3.87 19.14 15.52
C PRO A 111 -2.92 19.02 14.33
N GLN A 112 -2.51 17.79 14.04
CA GLN A 112 -1.71 17.44 12.88
C GLN A 112 -2.31 16.21 12.19
N ARG A 113 -2.13 16.12 10.87
CA ARG A 113 -2.55 14.96 10.09
C ARG A 113 -1.45 13.91 10.13
N TRP A 114 -1.83 12.70 10.51
CA TRP A 114 -0.94 11.55 10.62
C TRP A 114 -0.99 10.71 9.37
N GLN A 115 0.10 9.99 9.11
CA GLN A 115 0.19 9.12 7.95
C GLN A 115 -0.75 7.92 8.08
N THR A 116 -1.51 7.66 7.02
CA THR A 116 -2.36 6.48 6.89
C THR A 116 -1.52 5.24 6.64
N MET A 117 -1.88 4.13 7.26
CA MET A 117 -1.29 2.82 6.97
C MET A 117 -1.96 2.23 5.73
N GLU A 118 -1.12 1.82 4.77
CA GLU A 118 -1.51 0.95 3.66
C GLU A 118 -0.51 -0.21 3.58
N PHE A 119 -0.99 -1.44 3.73
CA PHE A 119 -0.18 -2.64 3.51
C PHE A 119 -0.81 -3.45 2.38
N ARG A 120 -0.06 -3.66 1.31
CA ARG A 120 -0.47 -4.47 0.16
C ARG A 120 0.45 -5.67 0.01
N GLN A 121 -0.13 -6.84 -0.17
CA GLN A 121 0.59 -8.06 -0.49
C GLN A 121 -0.10 -8.74 -1.68
N ALA A 122 0.63 -8.94 -2.77
CA ALA A 122 0.23 -9.85 -3.83
C ALA A 122 0.77 -11.24 -3.51
N GLY A 123 -0.08 -12.24 -3.46
CA GLY A 123 0.32 -13.64 -3.40
C GLY A 123 0.56 -14.21 -4.79
N ASP A 124 1.44 -15.20 -4.89
CA ASP A 124 1.70 -15.93 -6.15
C ASP A 124 0.47 -16.70 -6.66
N ASP A 125 -0.50 -16.97 -5.77
CA ASP A 125 -1.73 -17.73 -6.05
C ASP A 125 -2.84 -16.84 -6.65
N GLY A 126 -2.53 -15.61 -7.08
CA GLY A 126 -3.49 -14.64 -7.60
C GLY A 126 -4.23 -13.83 -6.53
N VAL A 127 -4.26 -14.31 -5.29
CA VAL A 127 -4.91 -13.61 -4.17
C VAL A 127 -4.09 -12.41 -3.70
N LYS A 128 -4.73 -11.24 -3.64
CA LYS A 128 -4.16 -9.98 -3.16
C LYS A 128 -4.82 -9.57 -1.85
N PHE A 129 -4.02 -9.00 -0.98
CA PHE A 129 -4.43 -8.48 0.31
C PHE A 129 -4.12 -7.00 0.40
N GLU A 130 -5.09 -6.24 0.87
CA GLU A 130 -4.91 -4.84 1.21
C GLU A 130 -5.46 -4.58 2.61
N PHE A 131 -4.63 -3.98 3.46
CA PHE A 131 -5.00 -3.53 4.79
C PHE A 131 -4.83 -2.02 4.83
N PHE A 132 -5.91 -1.33 5.16
CA PHE A 132 -5.96 0.12 5.20
C PHE A 132 -6.43 0.59 6.58
N CYS A 133 -5.70 1.52 7.19
CA CYS A 133 -6.13 2.16 8.43
C CYS A 133 -5.72 3.62 8.47
N ASN A 134 -6.71 4.50 8.63
CA ASN A 134 -6.50 5.94 8.78
C ASN A 134 -6.55 6.35 10.28
N PRO A 135 -5.41 6.65 10.91
CA PRO A 135 -5.37 7.04 12.33
C PRO A 135 -6.08 8.37 12.61
N ASN A 136 -6.33 9.20 11.59
CA ASN A 136 -7.03 10.47 11.75
C ASN A 136 -8.55 10.30 11.92
N ALA A 137 -9.12 9.15 11.54
CA ALA A 137 -10.56 8.89 11.60
C ALA A 137 -11.03 8.46 13.00
N TYR A 138 -10.10 8.14 13.92
CA TYR A 138 -10.42 7.54 15.22
C TYR A 138 -9.84 8.36 16.37
N ALA A 139 -10.50 8.32 17.54
CA ALA A 139 -10.03 9.05 18.72
C ALA A 139 -8.79 8.41 19.35
N ASN A 140 -8.69 7.08 19.35
CA ASN A 140 -7.58 6.31 19.90
C ASN A 140 -7.39 4.99 19.12
N ALA A 141 -6.32 4.25 19.42
CA ALA A 141 -6.00 2.97 18.76
C ALA A 141 -7.03 1.87 19.05
N PHE A 142 -7.66 1.88 20.22
CA PHE A 142 -8.63 0.85 20.63
C PHE A 142 -9.95 0.91 19.84
N GLN A 143 -10.31 2.10 19.38
CA GLN A 143 -11.49 2.32 18.53
C GLN A 143 -11.18 2.19 17.03
N ALA A 144 -9.89 2.02 16.67
CA ALA A 144 -9.48 2.00 15.28
C ALA A 144 -9.98 0.74 14.58
N LYS A 145 -10.57 0.93 13.40
CA LYS A 145 -10.88 -0.15 12.48
C LYS A 145 -9.92 -0.17 11.30
N VAL A 146 -9.58 -1.38 10.89
CA VAL A 146 -8.80 -1.67 9.69
C VAL A 146 -9.76 -2.17 8.62
N LEU A 147 -9.71 -1.54 7.44
CA LEU A 147 -10.38 -2.02 6.26
C LEU A 147 -9.50 -3.08 5.61
N ILE A 148 -10.03 -4.28 5.45
CA ILE A 148 -9.34 -5.45 4.92
C ILE A 148 -10.02 -5.80 3.61
N THR A 149 -9.27 -5.77 2.52
CA THR A 149 -9.72 -6.21 1.22
C THR A 149 -8.93 -7.44 0.81
N VAL A 150 -9.65 -8.51 0.51
CA VAL A 150 -9.15 -9.71 -0.12
C VAL A 150 -9.70 -9.72 -1.53
N ASP A 151 -8.82 -9.71 -2.51
CA ASP A 151 -9.16 -9.66 -3.93
C ASP A 151 -8.54 -10.86 -4.63
N ASP A 152 -9.37 -11.61 -5.34
CA ASP A 152 -8.97 -12.71 -6.22
C ASP A 152 -9.67 -12.52 -7.58
N ASP A 153 -9.32 -13.30 -8.59
CA ASP A 153 -9.81 -13.13 -9.97
C ASP A 153 -11.34 -13.14 -10.10
N LYS A 154 -12.05 -13.76 -9.14
CA LYS A 154 -13.51 -13.94 -9.18
C LYS A 154 -14.26 -13.17 -8.11
N ILE A 155 -13.63 -12.92 -6.97
CA ILE A 155 -14.31 -12.44 -5.77
C ILE A 155 -13.44 -11.39 -5.10
N LYS A 156 -14.07 -10.26 -4.78
CA LYS A 156 -13.50 -9.24 -3.91
C LYS A 156 -14.33 -9.14 -2.63
N VAL A 157 -13.72 -9.41 -1.50
CA VAL A 157 -14.31 -9.26 -0.17
C VAL A 157 -13.66 -8.07 0.52
N THR A 158 -14.47 -7.12 0.94
CA THR A 158 -14.01 -6.00 1.77
C THR A 158 -14.77 -6.03 3.08
N THR A 159 -14.04 -6.04 4.19
CA THR A 159 -14.59 -6.10 5.55
C THR A 159 -13.81 -5.18 6.49
N GLU A 160 -14.41 -4.81 7.61
CA GLU A 160 -13.80 -3.94 8.62
C GLU A 160 -13.62 -4.71 9.94
N GLY A 161 -12.42 -4.64 10.51
CA GLY A 161 -12.09 -5.30 11.78
C GLY A 161 -11.48 -4.35 12.80
N GLN A 162 -11.58 -4.71 14.08
CA GLN A 162 -10.87 -4.00 15.14
C GLN A 162 -9.35 -4.21 14.99
N LEU A 163 -8.58 -3.13 15.09
CA LEU A 163 -7.12 -3.17 14.97
C LEU A 163 -6.47 -4.12 16.01
N SER A 164 -6.98 -4.12 17.24
CA SER A 164 -6.50 -4.96 18.34
C SER A 164 -6.72 -6.45 18.08
N ALA A 165 -7.90 -6.83 17.59
CA ALA A 165 -8.22 -8.21 17.21
C ALA A 165 -7.32 -8.68 16.06
N LEU A 166 -7.20 -7.85 15.02
CA LEU A 166 -6.32 -8.14 13.88
C LEU A 166 -4.87 -8.35 14.35
N LYS A 167 -4.33 -7.46 15.19
CA LYS A 167 -2.96 -7.59 15.70
C LYS A 167 -2.76 -8.92 16.45
N SER A 168 -3.73 -9.28 17.29
CA SER A 168 -3.67 -10.54 18.04
C SER A 168 -3.64 -11.77 17.12
N ASP A 169 -4.47 -11.79 16.07
CA ASP A 169 -4.51 -12.90 15.12
C ASP A 169 -3.21 -13.02 14.31
N ILE A 170 -2.66 -11.88 13.85
CA ILE A 170 -1.39 -11.84 13.13
C ILE A 170 -0.23 -12.29 14.03
N ASP A 171 -0.16 -11.82 15.28
CA ASP A 171 0.91 -12.20 16.20
C ASP A 171 0.89 -13.69 16.51
N GLN A 172 -0.30 -14.26 16.75
CA GLN A 172 -0.47 -15.71 16.93
C GLN A 172 -0.03 -16.50 15.69
N TYR A 173 -0.36 -16.00 14.49
CA TYR A 173 0.05 -16.62 13.25
C TYR A 173 1.58 -16.59 13.05
N VAL A 174 2.21 -15.45 13.31
CA VAL A 174 3.66 -15.28 13.22
C VAL A 174 4.37 -16.22 14.19
N GLU A 175 3.88 -16.34 15.43
CA GLU A 175 4.46 -17.25 16.42
C GLU A 175 4.34 -18.73 16.00
N ARG A 176 3.21 -19.12 15.40
CA ARG A 176 3.00 -20.48 14.87
C ARG A 176 3.88 -20.81 13.66
N THR A 177 4.25 -19.81 12.88
CA THR A 177 4.97 -19.97 11.60
C THR A 177 6.48 -19.74 11.73
N ARG A 178 6.96 -19.43 12.94
CA ARG A 178 8.40 -19.39 13.28
C ARG A 178 8.97 -20.80 13.41
#